data_AF-A0A5Q8CLU3-F1
#
_entry.id   AF-A0A5Q8CLU3-F1
#
_cell.length_a   1.000
_cell.length_b   1.000
_cell.length_c   1.000
_cell.angle_alpha   90.00
_cell.angle_beta   90.00
_cell.angle_gamma   90.00
#
_symmetry.space_group_name_H-M   'P 1'
#
loop_
_entity.id
_entity.type
_entity.pdbx_description
1 polymer ?
#
loop_
_entity_poly.entity_id
_entity_poly.type
_entity_poly.pdbx_seq_one_letter_code
_entity_poly.pdbx_strand_id
1 'polypeptide(L)'
;SLEAYYQEIGRAGRDGRPAEAHMLYGLGDIRTRRLFIDDEDASPEHRRRSHGRLDTLIGYCETAQCRRQVLLGYFGEGASPCGNCDNCLSQAPRADGSIEARIILSAVAQTGERFGASHIVDILLGHETEKVLARGHQRLASFGTGAAHKRPAWLSLIRQLVAGGYLVPDPDGYGGLAISESGRALGRGEIAFEYRVETRHRSLRDKARSAQAAADAEDLDAALLATLKALRLRLAKERQVPAYVVFSDRTLIAMAERCPRDLAAFAEVNGVGEAKLKEFGEVFLSAIAEHQSGGSG
;
A
#
# COMPACT_ATOMS: atom_id res chain seq x y z
N SER A 1 -8.22 17.66 4.78
CA SER A 1 -9.55 17.19 4.36
C SER A 1 -9.75 17.57 2.90
N LEU A 2 -10.83 17.12 2.24
CA LEU A 2 -11.06 17.42 0.83
C LEU A 2 -11.39 18.91 0.59
N GLU A 3 -12.06 19.56 1.54
CA GLU A 3 -12.40 20.98 1.51
C GLU A 3 -11.15 21.87 1.58
N ALA A 4 -10.23 21.55 2.49
CA ALA A 4 -8.95 22.25 2.59
C ALA A 4 -8.14 22.09 1.29
N TYR A 5 -8.08 20.86 0.76
CA TYR A 5 -7.43 20.59 -0.51
C TYR A 5 -8.04 21.40 -1.66
N TYR A 6 -9.37 21.45 -1.78
CA TYR A 6 -10.07 22.26 -2.79
C TYR A 6 -9.70 23.74 -2.71
N GLN A 7 -9.69 24.31 -1.51
CA GLN A 7 -9.33 25.72 -1.27
C GLN A 7 -7.86 26.01 -1.60
N GLU A 8 -6.96 25.08 -1.30
CA GLU A 8 -5.54 25.21 -1.58
C GLU A 8 -5.24 25.16 -3.08
N ILE A 9 -5.76 24.16 -3.79
CA ILE A 9 -5.53 24.03 -5.23
C ILE A 9 -6.22 25.14 -6.04
N GLY A 10 -7.34 25.68 -5.55
CA GLY A 10 -8.05 26.80 -6.16
C GLY A 10 -7.31 28.15 -6.13
N ARG A 11 -6.14 28.21 -5.49
CA ARG A 11 -5.24 29.38 -5.54
C ARG A 11 -4.40 29.41 -6.81
N ALA A 12 -4.21 28.27 -7.46
CA ALA A 12 -3.47 28.17 -8.72
C ALA A 12 -4.34 28.66 -9.90
N GLY A 13 -3.71 29.24 -10.94
CA GLY A 13 -4.39 29.59 -12.20
C GLY A 13 -5.50 30.64 -12.08
N ARG A 14 -5.44 31.55 -11.09
CA ARG A 14 -6.41 32.65 -10.92
C ARG A 14 -6.42 33.65 -12.09
N ASP A 15 -5.35 33.65 -12.87
CA ASP A 15 -5.22 34.39 -14.13
C ASP A 15 -5.88 33.67 -15.32
N GLY A 16 -6.52 32.51 -15.09
CA GLY A 16 -7.18 31.69 -16.11
C GLY A 16 -6.20 30.88 -16.97
N ARG A 17 -4.90 30.95 -16.71
CA ARG A 17 -3.91 30.17 -17.46
C ARG A 17 -3.86 28.73 -16.97
N PRO A 18 -3.36 27.79 -17.80
CA PRO A 18 -3.14 26.42 -17.38
C PRO A 18 -2.28 26.36 -16.11
N ALA A 19 -2.76 25.64 -15.12
CA ALA A 19 -2.06 25.37 -13.88
C ALA A 19 -2.25 23.90 -13.49
N GLU A 20 -1.32 23.37 -12.71
CA GLU A 20 -1.33 21.96 -12.30
C GLU A 20 -1.31 21.86 -10.77
N ALA A 21 -2.10 20.93 -10.24
CA ALA A 21 -2.13 20.61 -8.83
C ALA A 21 -1.64 19.18 -8.61
N HIS A 22 -0.48 19.04 -7.99
CA HIS A 22 0.13 17.75 -7.66
C HIS A 22 -0.14 17.39 -6.20
N MET A 23 -0.68 16.19 -5.96
CA MET A 23 -0.81 15.62 -4.62
C MET A 23 0.06 14.38 -4.51
N LEU A 24 1.06 14.45 -3.62
CA LEU A 24 1.86 13.30 -3.23
C LEU A 24 1.19 12.66 -2.01
N TYR A 25 0.91 11.37 -2.07
CA TYR A 25 0.32 10.64 -0.96
C TYR A 25 0.97 9.26 -0.79
N GLY A 26 1.20 8.85 0.45
CA GLY A 26 1.66 7.52 0.80
C GLY A 26 0.95 6.93 2.02
N LEU A 27 1.01 5.61 2.17
CA LEU A 27 0.42 4.91 3.32
C LEU A 27 1.06 5.33 4.66
N GLY A 28 2.34 5.73 4.63
CA GLY A 28 3.04 6.27 5.80
C GLY A 28 2.41 7.58 6.31
N ASP A 29 2.08 8.49 5.40
CA ASP A 29 1.48 9.79 5.71
C ASP A 29 0.09 9.61 6.34
N ILE A 30 -0.69 8.65 5.82
CA ILE A 30 -2.00 8.29 6.36
C ILE A 30 -1.89 7.84 7.82
N ARG A 31 -0.92 6.96 8.12
CA ARG A 31 -0.71 6.47 9.48
C ARG A 31 -0.35 7.61 10.43
N THR A 32 0.60 8.46 10.03
CA THR A 32 1.01 9.64 10.81
C THR A 32 -0.17 10.58 11.05
N ARG A 33 -1.00 10.83 10.03
CA ARG A 33 -2.15 11.71 10.16
C ARG A 33 -3.22 11.14 11.10
N ARG A 34 -3.44 9.82 11.09
CA ARG A 34 -4.35 9.15 12.04
C ARG A 34 -3.85 9.31 13.48
N LEU A 35 -2.55 9.12 13.72
CA LEU A 35 -1.95 9.35 15.04
C LEU A 35 -2.19 10.78 15.53
N PHE A 36 -1.99 11.79 14.69
CA PHE A 36 -2.26 13.17 15.08
C PHE A 36 -3.73 13.43 15.43
N ILE A 37 -4.67 12.80 14.72
CA ILE A 37 -6.10 12.89 15.05
C ILE A 37 -6.40 12.20 16.39
N ASP A 38 -5.72 11.10 16.69
CA ASP A 38 -5.92 10.34 17.94
C ASP A 38 -5.26 11.02 19.15
N ASP A 39 -4.15 11.74 18.95
CA ASP A 39 -3.44 12.50 19.97
C ASP A 39 -4.06 13.89 20.23
N GLU A 40 -4.96 14.36 19.35
CA GLU A 40 -5.71 15.61 19.56
C GLU A 40 -6.57 15.52 20.83
N ASP A 41 -6.41 16.50 21.73
CA ASP A 41 -7.28 16.72 22.88
C ASP A 41 -8.63 17.28 22.41
N ALA A 42 -9.43 16.38 21.87
CA ALA A 42 -10.71 16.68 21.26
C ALA A 42 -11.74 15.66 21.71
N SER A 43 -13.01 16.07 21.69
CA SER A 43 -14.12 15.17 21.99
C SER A 43 -14.09 13.94 21.07
N PRO A 44 -14.58 12.78 21.53
CA PRO A 44 -14.69 11.58 20.69
C PRO A 44 -15.44 11.86 19.38
N GLU A 45 -16.46 12.71 19.40
CA GLU A 45 -17.21 13.11 18.22
C GLU A 45 -16.37 13.93 17.23
N HIS A 46 -15.57 14.88 17.71
CA HIS A 46 -14.66 15.65 16.87
C HIS A 46 -13.63 14.74 16.19
N ARG A 47 -12.99 13.87 16.97
CA ARG A 47 -12.02 12.89 16.47
C ARG A 47 -12.60 12.02 15.36
N ARG A 48 -13.85 11.56 15.53
CA ARG A 48 -14.56 10.77 14.52
C ARG A 48 -14.80 11.55 13.24
N ARG A 49 -15.24 12.81 13.33
CA ARG A 49 -15.39 13.67 12.15
C ARG A 49 -14.05 13.89 11.44
N SER A 50 -12.96 14.08 12.20
CA SER A 50 -11.62 14.23 11.65
C SER A 50 -11.15 12.98 10.89
N HIS A 51 -11.39 11.78 11.43
CA HIS A 51 -11.13 10.51 10.71
C HIS A 51 -11.97 10.39 9.44
N GLY A 52 -13.27 10.69 9.50
CA GLY A 52 -14.14 10.66 8.31
C GLY A 52 -13.69 11.61 7.20
N ARG A 53 -13.23 12.82 7.55
CA ARG A 53 -12.65 13.79 6.60
C ARG A 53 -11.34 13.33 6.00
N LEU A 54 -10.52 12.59 6.77
CA LEU A 54 -9.29 11.98 6.27
C LEU A 54 -9.61 10.84 5.30
N ASP A 55 -10.53 9.94 5.66
CA ASP A 55 -10.93 8.81 4.82
C ASP A 55 -11.56 9.29 3.50
N THR A 56 -12.31 10.41 3.52
CA THR A 56 -12.81 11.07 2.31
C THR A 56 -11.66 11.52 1.39
N LEU A 57 -10.63 12.17 1.95
CA LEU A 57 -9.46 12.62 1.20
C LEU A 57 -8.67 11.44 0.63
N ILE A 58 -8.52 10.36 1.40
CA ILE A 58 -7.89 9.12 0.92
C ILE A 58 -8.68 8.52 -0.23
N GLY A 59 -10.02 8.48 -0.12
CA GLY A 59 -10.88 8.07 -1.21
C GLY A 59 -10.65 8.90 -2.47
N TYR A 60 -10.56 10.22 -2.34
CA TYR A 60 -10.22 11.10 -3.47
C TYR A 60 -8.88 10.74 -4.11
N CYS A 61 -7.85 10.35 -3.35
CA CYS A 61 -6.55 9.92 -3.90
C CYS A 61 -6.63 8.60 -4.68
N GLU A 62 -7.48 7.67 -4.23
CA GLU A 62 -7.49 6.29 -4.73
C GLU A 62 -8.54 6.00 -5.79
N THR A 63 -9.53 6.89 -5.97
CA THR A 63 -10.57 6.72 -6.98
C THR A 63 -10.01 6.56 -8.40
N ALA A 64 -10.68 5.74 -9.21
CA ALA A 64 -10.47 5.64 -10.66
C ALA A 64 -11.30 6.65 -11.46
N GLN A 65 -12.28 7.31 -10.81
CA GLN A 65 -13.17 8.27 -11.45
C GLN A 65 -12.44 9.58 -11.77
N CYS A 66 -13.00 10.41 -12.65
CA CYS A 66 -12.45 11.73 -12.92
C CYS A 66 -12.32 12.53 -11.61
N ARG A 67 -11.12 13.04 -11.33
CA ARG A 67 -10.84 13.83 -10.12
C ARG A 67 -11.82 14.99 -9.96
N ARG A 68 -12.13 15.69 -11.07
CA ARG A 68 -13.07 16.81 -11.07
C ARG A 68 -14.49 16.37 -10.72
N GLN A 69 -14.95 15.24 -11.24
CA GLN A 69 -16.29 14.74 -10.93
C GLN A 69 -16.43 14.41 -9.45
N VAL A 70 -15.43 13.73 -8.86
CA VAL A 70 -15.44 13.41 -7.43
C VAL A 70 -15.39 14.66 -6.58
N LEU A 71 -14.54 15.62 -6.94
CA LEU A 71 -14.37 16.87 -6.21
C LEU A 71 -15.63 17.74 -6.24
N LEU A 72 -16.28 17.88 -7.40
CA LEU A 72 -17.53 18.63 -7.55
C LEU A 72 -18.71 17.89 -6.91
N GLY A 73 -18.78 16.56 -7.08
CA GLY A 73 -19.81 15.72 -6.47
C GLY A 73 -19.79 15.79 -4.95
N TYR A 74 -18.61 15.93 -4.34
CA TYR A 74 -18.48 16.16 -2.91
C TYR A 74 -19.19 17.44 -2.43
N PHE A 75 -19.28 18.48 -3.28
CA PHE A 75 -20.01 19.72 -3.01
C PHE A 75 -21.45 19.71 -3.55
N GLY A 76 -21.96 18.55 -4.00
CA GLY A 76 -23.31 18.41 -4.55
C GLY A 76 -23.45 18.87 -6.00
N GLU A 77 -22.34 19.09 -6.71
CA GLU A 77 -22.33 19.50 -8.10
C GLU A 77 -22.09 18.32 -9.05
N GLY A 78 -22.97 18.16 -10.04
CA GLY A 78 -22.81 17.17 -11.11
C GLY A 78 -21.85 17.67 -12.19
N ALA A 79 -20.97 16.79 -12.69
CA ALA A 79 -20.07 17.12 -13.78
C ALA A 79 -19.82 15.93 -14.71
N SER A 80 -19.54 16.21 -15.98
CA SER A 80 -19.00 15.23 -16.94
C SER A 80 -17.49 15.03 -16.72
N PRO A 81 -16.88 13.94 -17.23
CA PRO A 81 -15.44 13.72 -17.14
C PRO A 81 -14.64 14.89 -17.73
N CYS A 82 -13.59 15.35 -17.04
CA CYS A 82 -12.93 16.62 -17.37
C CYS A 82 -11.91 16.56 -18.51
N GLY A 83 -11.45 15.37 -18.90
CA GLY A 83 -10.42 15.20 -19.93
C GLY A 83 -9.03 15.77 -19.57
N ASN A 84 -8.82 16.25 -18.34
CA ASN A 84 -7.61 17.01 -17.96
C ASN A 84 -7.08 16.70 -16.55
N CYS A 85 -7.47 15.57 -15.94
CA CYS A 85 -6.86 15.08 -14.70
C CYS A 85 -6.11 13.78 -14.95
N ASP A 86 -5.25 13.37 -14.03
CA ASP A 86 -4.50 12.11 -14.12
C ASP A 86 -5.39 10.89 -14.39
N ASN A 87 -6.60 10.81 -13.81
CA ASN A 87 -7.52 9.69 -14.09
C ASN A 87 -8.18 9.73 -15.48
N CYS A 88 -8.27 10.91 -16.11
CA CYS A 88 -8.76 11.06 -17.49
C CYS A 88 -7.63 10.92 -18.51
N LEU A 89 -6.41 11.33 -18.14
CA LEU A 89 -5.23 11.38 -19.01
C LEU A 89 -4.40 10.09 -18.93
N SER A 90 -4.33 9.45 -17.76
CA SER A 90 -3.56 8.22 -17.55
C SER A 90 -4.43 6.98 -17.70
N GLN A 91 -3.91 6.03 -18.47
CA GLN A 91 -4.44 4.67 -18.65
C GLN A 91 -4.01 3.76 -17.50
N ALA A 92 -4.10 4.22 -16.23
CA ALA A 92 -3.88 3.30 -15.11
C ALA A 92 -4.80 2.09 -15.33
N PRO A 93 -4.26 0.85 -15.38
CA PRO A 93 -5.04 -0.30 -15.79
C PRO A 93 -6.24 -0.41 -14.85
N ARG A 94 -7.42 -0.35 -15.45
CA ARG A 94 -8.68 -0.58 -14.77
C ARG A 94 -9.02 -2.04 -14.90
N ALA A 95 -9.56 -2.61 -13.84
CA ALA A 95 -10.15 -3.93 -13.88
C ALA A 95 -11.61 -3.82 -13.46
N ASP A 96 -12.42 -4.71 -14.02
CA ASP A 96 -13.76 -4.95 -13.51
C ASP A 96 -13.62 -5.62 -12.13
N GLY A 97 -14.11 -4.93 -11.10
CA GLY A 97 -14.17 -5.41 -9.73
C GLY A 97 -15.61 -5.66 -9.27
N SER A 98 -16.57 -5.77 -10.19
CA SER A 98 -17.99 -5.91 -9.84
C SER A 98 -18.26 -7.14 -8.98
N ILE A 99 -17.49 -8.21 -9.15
CA ILE A 99 -17.59 -9.42 -8.32
C ILE A 99 -17.14 -9.10 -6.88
N GLU A 100 -15.94 -8.54 -6.73
CA GLU A 100 -15.38 -8.13 -5.45
C GLU A 100 -16.26 -7.11 -4.74
N ALA A 101 -16.82 -6.16 -5.48
CA ALA A 101 -17.74 -5.17 -4.95
C ALA A 101 -18.99 -5.84 -4.38
N ARG A 102 -19.61 -6.78 -5.09
CA ARG A 102 -20.77 -7.52 -4.58
C ARG A 102 -20.44 -8.36 -3.34
N ILE A 103 -19.25 -8.94 -3.28
CA ILE A 103 -18.76 -9.66 -2.09
C ILE A 103 -18.67 -8.72 -0.88
N ILE A 104 -18.06 -7.54 -1.07
CA ILE A 104 -17.94 -6.51 -0.04
C ILE A 104 -19.33 -6.02 0.40
N LEU A 105 -20.19 -5.65 -0.55
CA LEU A 105 -21.55 -5.14 -0.28
C LEU A 105 -22.39 -6.16 0.48
N SER A 106 -22.29 -7.44 0.12
CA SER A 106 -22.96 -8.54 0.81
C SER A 106 -22.48 -8.67 2.27
N ALA A 107 -21.17 -8.59 2.51
CA ALA A 107 -20.63 -8.61 3.86
C ALA A 107 -21.08 -7.38 4.68
N VAL A 108 -21.05 -6.19 4.09
CA VAL A 108 -21.53 -4.96 4.72
C VAL A 108 -23.02 -5.09 5.12
N ALA A 109 -23.87 -5.55 4.21
CA ALA A 109 -25.29 -5.77 4.47
C ALA A 109 -25.54 -6.83 5.58
N GLN A 110 -24.84 -7.97 5.52
CA GLN A 110 -24.97 -9.04 6.52
C GLN A 110 -24.53 -8.62 7.93
N THR A 111 -23.65 -7.62 8.04
CA THR A 111 -23.24 -7.05 9.33
C THR A 111 -24.14 -5.91 9.82
N GLY A 112 -25.23 -5.63 9.10
CA GLY A 112 -26.19 -4.59 9.43
C GLY A 112 -25.67 -3.17 9.24
N GLU A 113 -24.70 -2.96 8.35
CA GLU A 113 -24.17 -1.64 7.96
C GLU A 113 -23.54 -0.84 9.12
N ARG A 114 -22.99 -1.52 10.13
CA ARG A 114 -22.46 -0.92 11.37
C ARG A 114 -20.95 -1.04 11.56
N PHE A 115 -20.25 -1.67 10.62
CA PHE A 115 -18.84 -2.05 10.81
C PHE A 115 -17.96 -1.45 9.73
N GLY A 116 -16.80 -0.95 10.15
CA GLY A 116 -15.80 -0.36 9.26
C GLY A 116 -14.98 -1.40 8.50
N ALA A 117 -14.18 -0.91 7.55
CA ALA A 117 -13.45 -1.71 6.55
C ALA A 117 -12.65 -2.88 7.15
N SER A 118 -11.87 -2.64 8.22
CA SER A 118 -11.02 -3.69 8.82
C SER A 118 -11.82 -4.92 9.27
N HIS A 119 -13.00 -4.70 9.87
CA HIS A 119 -13.87 -5.78 10.34
C HIS A 119 -14.50 -6.54 9.18
N ILE A 120 -14.92 -5.81 8.14
CA ILE A 120 -15.40 -6.43 6.90
C ILE A 120 -14.31 -7.31 6.29
N VAL A 121 -13.06 -6.84 6.25
CA VAL A 121 -11.94 -7.63 5.73
C VAL A 121 -11.62 -8.84 6.62
N ASP A 122 -11.74 -8.74 7.94
CA ASP A 122 -11.59 -9.89 8.84
C ASP A 122 -12.62 -10.99 8.51
N ILE A 123 -13.88 -10.62 8.28
CA ILE A 123 -14.94 -11.56 7.86
C ILE A 123 -14.60 -12.18 6.52
N LEU A 124 -14.27 -11.37 5.50
CA LEU A 124 -13.95 -11.86 4.16
C LEU A 124 -12.76 -12.84 4.15
N LEU A 125 -11.76 -12.60 4.99
CA LEU A 125 -10.59 -13.47 5.11
C LEU A 125 -10.81 -14.67 6.05
N GLY A 126 -11.95 -14.76 6.73
CA GLY A 126 -12.24 -15.84 7.67
C GLY A 126 -11.43 -15.74 8.97
N HIS A 127 -11.07 -14.53 9.40
CA HIS A 127 -10.31 -14.33 10.62
C HIS A 127 -11.23 -14.29 11.85
N GLU A 128 -11.01 -15.19 12.80
CA GLU A 128 -11.75 -15.26 14.06
C GLU A 128 -11.19 -14.30 15.11
N THR A 129 -11.30 -13.00 14.86
CA THR A 129 -10.96 -12.00 15.89
C THR A 129 -11.98 -12.03 17.02
N GLU A 130 -11.59 -11.54 18.21
CA GLU A 130 -12.48 -11.43 19.37
C GLU A 130 -13.81 -10.72 19.01
N LYS A 131 -13.72 -9.64 18.21
CA LYS A 131 -14.88 -8.88 17.75
C LYS A 131 -15.78 -9.68 16.79
N VAL A 132 -15.19 -10.49 15.90
CA VAL A 132 -15.95 -11.36 14.98
C VAL A 132 -16.72 -12.43 15.77
N LEU A 133 -16.05 -13.09 16.72
CA LEU A 133 -16.65 -14.13 17.55
C LEU A 133 -17.75 -13.57 18.46
N ALA A 134 -17.49 -12.46 19.13
CA ALA A 134 -18.45 -11.80 20.03
C ALA A 134 -19.74 -11.37 19.32
N ARG A 135 -19.67 -11.07 18.02
CA ARG A 135 -20.83 -10.69 17.20
C ARG A 135 -21.45 -11.87 16.45
N GLY A 136 -20.86 -13.06 16.53
CA GLY A 136 -21.35 -14.23 15.82
C GLY A 136 -21.13 -14.17 14.30
N HIS A 137 -20.20 -13.32 13.84
CA HIS A 137 -20.00 -13.06 12.41
C HIS A 137 -19.25 -14.19 11.68
N GLN A 138 -18.64 -15.12 12.42
CA GLN A 138 -18.07 -16.36 11.87
C GLN A 138 -19.13 -17.29 11.24
N ARG A 139 -20.41 -17.04 11.52
CA ARG A 139 -21.54 -17.80 10.95
C ARG A 139 -22.15 -17.15 9.71
N LEU A 140 -21.66 -15.97 9.30
CA LEU A 140 -22.17 -15.26 8.13
C LEU A 140 -21.76 -15.99 6.85
N ALA A 141 -22.61 -15.93 5.82
CA ALA A 141 -22.33 -16.52 4.53
C ALA A 141 -21.10 -15.89 3.86
N SER A 142 -20.80 -14.62 4.18
CA SER A 142 -19.60 -13.94 3.69
C SER A 142 -18.30 -14.35 4.39
N PHE A 143 -18.35 -15.13 5.46
CA PHE A 143 -17.15 -15.51 6.22
C PHE A 143 -16.22 -16.40 5.37
N GLY A 144 -14.96 -15.99 5.20
CA GLY A 144 -13.96 -16.72 4.42
C GLY A 144 -14.15 -16.68 2.89
N THR A 145 -15.14 -15.96 2.38
CA THR A 145 -15.43 -15.90 0.93
C THR A 145 -14.41 -15.09 0.11
N GLY A 146 -13.56 -14.31 0.78
CA GLY A 146 -12.60 -13.39 0.18
C GLY A 146 -11.18 -13.92 0.06
N ALA A 147 -10.94 -15.23 0.16
CA ALA A 147 -9.59 -15.82 0.11
C ALA A 147 -8.81 -15.52 -1.18
N ALA A 148 -9.49 -15.12 -2.26
CA ALA A 148 -8.88 -14.74 -3.54
C ALA A 148 -7.93 -13.52 -3.43
N HIS A 149 -8.15 -12.62 -2.47
CA HIS A 149 -7.39 -11.38 -2.32
C HIS A 149 -6.79 -11.27 -0.93
N LYS A 150 -5.62 -10.63 -0.83
CA LYS A 150 -4.98 -10.32 0.46
C LYS A 150 -5.63 -9.10 1.10
N ARG A 151 -5.50 -8.97 2.43
CA ARG A 151 -5.99 -7.81 3.21
C ARG A 151 -5.77 -6.44 2.56
N PRO A 152 -4.58 -6.08 2.04
CA PRO A 152 -4.37 -4.76 1.42
C PRO A 152 -5.23 -4.52 0.19
N ALA A 153 -5.46 -5.55 -0.63
CA ALA A 153 -6.28 -5.45 -1.83
C ALA A 153 -7.75 -5.24 -1.47
N TRP A 154 -8.28 -5.99 -0.48
CA TRP A 154 -9.64 -5.77 0.03
C TRP A 154 -9.81 -4.37 0.61
N LEU A 155 -8.85 -3.89 1.39
CA LEU A 155 -8.89 -2.54 1.93
C LEU A 155 -8.86 -1.49 0.81
N SER A 156 -8.09 -1.68 -0.27
CA SER A 156 -8.06 -0.80 -1.43
C SER A 156 -9.43 -0.78 -2.14
N LEU A 157 -10.01 -1.95 -2.41
CA LEU A 157 -11.33 -2.07 -3.03
C LEU A 157 -12.41 -1.36 -2.20
N ILE A 158 -12.42 -1.54 -0.87
CA ILE A 158 -13.36 -0.84 0.01
C ILE A 158 -13.17 0.68 -0.06
N ARG A 159 -11.92 1.17 -0.04
CA ARG A 159 -11.65 2.61 -0.16
C ARG A 159 -12.10 3.17 -1.51
N GLN A 160 -11.91 2.42 -2.60
CA GLN A 160 -12.39 2.80 -3.93
C GLN A 160 -13.93 2.75 -4.04
N LEU A 161 -14.60 1.82 -3.36
CA LEU A 161 -16.08 1.80 -3.27
C LEU A 161 -16.62 3.01 -2.50
N VAL A 162 -15.95 3.41 -1.41
CA VAL A 162 -16.29 4.64 -0.68
C VAL A 162 -16.07 5.86 -1.56
N ALA A 163 -14.91 5.95 -2.22
CA ALA A 163 -14.58 7.06 -3.11
C ALA A 163 -15.52 7.18 -4.31
N GLY A 164 -16.01 6.04 -4.81
CA GLY A 164 -16.99 5.99 -5.89
C GLY A 164 -18.43 6.24 -5.45
N GLY A 165 -18.66 6.49 -4.15
CA GLY A 165 -19.98 6.77 -3.59
C GLY A 165 -20.88 5.56 -3.47
N TYR A 166 -20.36 4.33 -3.61
CA TYR A 166 -21.12 3.08 -3.45
C TYR A 166 -21.29 2.69 -1.98
N LEU A 167 -20.27 3.01 -1.18
CA LEU A 167 -20.30 2.93 0.27
C LEU A 167 -20.21 4.34 0.83
N VAL A 168 -20.94 4.61 1.90
CA VAL A 168 -20.84 5.86 2.65
C VAL A 168 -20.44 5.53 4.08
N PRO A 169 -19.54 6.32 4.70
CA PRO A 169 -19.32 6.22 6.14
C PRO A 169 -20.64 6.45 6.88
N ASP A 170 -20.86 5.67 7.93
CA ASP A 170 -22.02 5.77 8.82
C ASP A 170 -22.29 7.23 9.25
N PRO A 171 -23.46 7.82 8.90
CA PRO A 171 -23.84 9.17 9.31
C PRO A 171 -23.98 9.33 10.83
N ASP A 172 -24.32 8.24 11.54
CA ASP A 172 -24.57 8.25 12.99
C ASP A 172 -23.27 8.10 13.81
N GLY A 173 -22.13 7.94 13.13
CA GLY A 173 -20.82 8.18 13.72
C GLY A 173 -20.25 7.04 14.55
N TYR A 174 -20.58 5.78 14.30
CA TYR A 174 -19.89 4.64 14.94
C TYR A 174 -18.77 4.03 14.07
N GLY A 175 -18.47 4.65 12.92
CA GLY A 175 -17.41 4.20 12.01
C GLY A 175 -17.81 2.97 11.17
N GLY A 176 -19.11 2.77 10.95
CA GLY A 176 -19.67 1.77 10.06
C GLY A 176 -19.56 2.16 8.58
N LEU A 177 -19.75 1.19 7.70
CA LEU A 177 -19.97 1.40 6.27
C LEU A 177 -21.45 1.13 5.96
N ALA A 178 -22.12 2.10 5.36
CA ALA A 178 -23.48 1.98 4.86
C ALA A 178 -23.51 1.95 3.33
N ILE A 179 -24.54 1.34 2.76
CA ILE A 179 -24.68 1.15 1.31
C ILE A 179 -25.54 2.27 0.74
N SER A 180 -24.99 3.03 -0.20
CA SER A 180 -25.73 4.08 -0.91
C SER A 180 -26.72 3.50 -1.93
N GLU A 181 -27.53 4.36 -2.55
CA GLU A 181 -28.41 3.94 -3.65
C GLU A 181 -27.63 3.34 -4.83
N SER A 182 -26.51 3.96 -5.24
CA SER A 182 -25.63 3.42 -6.27
C SER A 182 -24.97 2.11 -5.82
N GLY A 183 -24.60 1.99 -4.54
CA GLY A 183 -24.12 0.74 -3.96
C GLY A 183 -25.14 -0.40 -4.06
N ARG A 184 -26.42 -0.11 -3.83
CA ARG A 184 -27.50 -1.10 -3.99
C ARG A 184 -27.70 -1.49 -5.45
N ALA A 185 -27.64 -0.54 -6.39
CA ALA A 185 -27.70 -0.81 -7.82
C ALA A 185 -26.54 -1.72 -8.27
N LEU A 186 -25.33 -1.44 -7.80
CA LEU A 186 -24.14 -2.28 -8.02
C LEU A 186 -24.32 -3.68 -7.42
N GLY A 187 -24.88 -3.76 -6.21
CA GLY A 187 -25.22 -5.03 -5.55
C GLY A 187 -26.18 -5.89 -6.36
N ARG A 188 -27.17 -5.27 -7.03
CA ARG A 188 -28.13 -5.92 -7.94
C ARG A 188 -27.54 -6.23 -9.33
N GLY A 189 -26.34 -5.75 -9.64
CA GLY A 189 -25.70 -5.92 -10.94
C GLY A 189 -26.24 -5.01 -12.05
N GLU A 190 -26.92 -3.91 -11.68
CA GLU A 190 -27.47 -2.93 -12.64
C GLU A 190 -26.39 -2.02 -13.23
N ILE A 191 -25.28 -1.86 -12.50
CA ILE A 191 -24.13 -1.04 -12.89
C ILE A 191 -22.84 -1.81 -12.64
N ALA A 192 -21.80 -1.50 -13.41
CA ALA A 192 -20.48 -2.08 -13.26
C ALA A 192 -19.61 -1.25 -12.30
N PHE A 193 -18.67 -1.92 -11.64
CA PHE A 193 -17.63 -1.28 -10.84
C PHE A 193 -16.26 -1.53 -11.46
N GLU A 194 -15.68 -0.48 -12.03
CA GLU A 194 -14.28 -0.47 -12.42
C GLU A 194 -13.44 0.11 -11.27
N TYR A 195 -12.37 -0.58 -10.92
CA TYR A 195 -11.40 -0.10 -9.94
C TYR A 195 -10.04 0.10 -10.59
N ARG A 196 -9.28 1.05 -10.04
CA ARG A 196 -7.89 1.25 -10.40
C ARG A 196 -7.10 0.09 -9.82
N VAL A 197 -6.47 -0.69 -10.69
CA VAL A 197 -5.50 -1.68 -10.23
C VAL A 197 -4.32 -0.90 -9.67
N GLU A 198 -4.05 -1.07 -8.37
CA GLU A 198 -2.80 -0.63 -7.77
C GLU A 198 -1.67 -1.47 -8.39
N THR A 199 -1.21 -1.08 -9.57
CA THR A 199 0.14 -1.43 -9.97
C THR A 199 1.03 -0.74 -8.96
N ARG A 200 1.55 -1.50 -7.99
CA ARG A 200 2.85 -1.15 -7.42
C ARG A 200 3.74 -0.97 -8.62
N HIS A 201 3.98 0.27 -9.02
CA HIS A 201 5.10 0.57 -9.86
C HIS A 201 6.30 0.05 -9.05
N ARG A 202 6.75 -1.19 -9.32
CA ARG A 202 8.18 -1.39 -9.49
C ARG A 202 8.50 -0.32 -10.50
N SER A 203 9.11 0.75 -10.01
CA SER A 203 9.27 1.95 -10.77
C SER A 203 9.87 1.56 -12.12
N LEU A 204 9.56 2.27 -13.19
CA LEU A 204 10.31 2.05 -14.43
C LEU A 204 11.82 2.26 -14.19
N ARG A 205 12.20 2.95 -13.11
CA ARG A 205 13.55 2.98 -12.52
C ARG A 205 14.06 1.63 -12.02
N ASP A 206 13.23 0.74 -11.47
CA ASP A 206 13.62 -0.61 -11.03
C ASP A 206 13.76 -1.58 -12.21
N LYS A 207 12.93 -1.45 -13.25
CA LYS A 207 13.08 -2.21 -14.50
C LYS A 207 14.23 -1.68 -15.37
N ALA A 208 14.42 -0.36 -15.45
CA ALA A 208 15.55 0.26 -16.15
C ALA A 208 16.86 0.02 -15.40
N ARG A 209 16.90 0.04 -14.05
CA ARG A 209 18.07 -0.42 -13.29
C ARG A 209 18.34 -1.90 -13.47
N SER A 210 17.32 -2.73 -13.58
CA SER A 210 17.47 -4.16 -13.83
C SER A 210 17.95 -4.48 -15.25
N ALA A 211 17.60 -3.66 -16.24
CA ALA A 211 18.03 -3.84 -17.63
C ALA A 211 19.39 -3.18 -17.91
N GLN A 212 19.69 -2.05 -17.27
CA GLN A 212 21.00 -1.38 -17.34
C GLN A 212 22.06 -2.15 -16.54
N ALA A 213 21.72 -2.73 -15.39
CA ALA A 213 22.62 -3.61 -14.63
C ALA A 213 22.91 -4.96 -15.32
N ALA A 214 22.20 -5.29 -16.40
CA ALA A 214 22.50 -6.46 -17.23
C ALA A 214 23.35 -6.11 -18.47
N ALA A 215 23.48 -4.82 -18.80
CA ALA A 215 24.26 -4.33 -19.94
C ALA A 215 25.66 -3.84 -19.52
N ASP A 216 25.81 -3.36 -18.29
CA ASP A 216 27.10 -2.92 -17.74
C ASP A 216 27.72 -4.05 -16.89
N ALA A 217 28.10 -5.14 -17.55
CA ALA A 217 28.79 -6.28 -16.95
C ALA A 217 30.27 -6.27 -17.34
N GLU A 218 30.99 -5.28 -16.84
CA GLU A 218 32.39 -5.36 -16.43
C GLU A 218 32.52 -4.63 -15.10
N ASP A 219 31.89 -5.17 -14.05
CA ASP A 219 32.15 -4.68 -12.70
C ASP A 219 32.04 -5.86 -11.71
N LEU A 220 33.20 -6.35 -11.28
CA LEU A 220 33.36 -7.48 -10.34
C LEU A 220 32.55 -7.27 -9.03
N ASP A 221 32.27 -6.00 -8.69
CA ASP A 221 31.54 -5.59 -7.49
C ASP A 221 30.04 -5.98 -7.52
N ALA A 222 29.43 -6.02 -8.71
CA ALA A 222 28.00 -6.35 -8.85
C ALA A 222 27.74 -7.86 -8.71
N ALA A 223 28.64 -8.68 -9.25
CA ALA A 223 28.56 -10.14 -9.17
C ALA A 223 28.82 -10.63 -7.74
N LEU A 224 29.77 -10.02 -7.03
CA LEU A 224 30.03 -10.33 -5.63
C LEU A 224 28.83 -9.94 -4.76
N LEU A 225 28.27 -8.75 -4.96
CA LEU A 225 27.09 -8.30 -4.22
C LEU A 225 25.88 -9.22 -4.42
N ALA A 226 25.68 -9.76 -5.63
CA ALA A 226 24.62 -10.74 -5.91
C ALA A 226 24.84 -12.04 -5.12
N THR A 227 26.08 -12.53 -5.08
CA THR A 227 26.50 -13.71 -4.31
C THR A 227 26.23 -13.53 -2.81
N LEU A 228 26.62 -12.38 -2.25
CA LEU A 228 26.40 -12.03 -0.85
C LEU A 228 24.90 -11.90 -0.49
N LYS A 229 24.08 -11.36 -1.41
CA LYS A 229 22.63 -11.28 -1.22
C LYS A 229 21.96 -12.66 -1.21
N ALA A 230 22.40 -13.56 -2.09
CA ALA A 230 21.91 -14.93 -2.12
C ALA A 230 22.28 -15.69 -0.83
N LEU A 231 23.53 -15.54 -0.38
CA LEU A 231 24.00 -16.10 0.88
C LEU A 231 23.18 -15.63 2.08
N ARG A 232 22.94 -14.31 2.18
CA ARG A 232 22.12 -13.72 3.24
C ARG A 232 20.70 -14.30 3.25
N LEU A 233 20.07 -14.44 2.08
CA LEU A 233 18.71 -14.96 1.97
C LEU A 233 18.64 -16.43 2.44
N ARG A 234 19.64 -17.23 2.09
CA ARG A 234 19.74 -18.63 2.54
C ARG A 234 19.86 -18.72 4.06
N LEU A 235 20.78 -17.98 4.67
CA LEU A 235 20.98 -17.95 6.12
C LEU A 235 19.75 -17.44 6.88
N ALA A 236 19.06 -16.44 6.33
CA ALA A 236 17.84 -15.91 6.91
C ALA A 236 16.70 -16.94 6.89
N LYS A 237 16.59 -17.72 5.81
CA LYS A 237 15.61 -18.80 5.66
C LYS A 237 15.89 -19.96 6.62
N GLU A 238 17.15 -20.38 6.75
CA GLU A 238 17.57 -21.43 7.69
C GLU A 238 17.23 -21.06 9.15
N ARG A 239 17.28 -19.77 9.47
CA ARG A 239 17.01 -19.23 10.81
C ARG A 239 15.59 -18.71 11.02
N GLN A 240 14.73 -18.79 10.01
CA GLN A 240 13.37 -18.25 10.02
C GLN A 240 13.27 -16.78 10.46
N VAL A 241 14.26 -15.96 10.10
CA VAL A 241 14.29 -14.52 10.40
C VAL A 241 14.26 -13.70 9.11
N PRO A 242 13.80 -12.44 9.14
CA PRO A 242 13.90 -11.55 7.99
C PRO A 242 15.37 -11.32 7.56
N ALA A 243 15.64 -11.25 6.25
CA ALA A 243 17.00 -11.19 5.71
C ALA A 243 17.85 -10.02 6.22
N TYR A 244 17.23 -8.86 6.49
CA TYR A 244 17.93 -7.69 7.01
C TYR A 244 18.49 -7.89 8.43
N VAL A 245 18.00 -8.88 9.17
CA VAL A 245 18.51 -9.22 10.51
C VAL A 245 19.92 -9.80 10.43
N VAL A 246 20.22 -10.60 9.40
CA VAL A 246 21.57 -11.14 9.14
C VAL A 246 22.52 -9.99 8.80
N PHE A 247 22.30 -9.30 7.68
CA PHE A 247 23.01 -8.06 7.34
C PHE A 247 22.11 -7.11 6.55
N SER A 248 22.31 -5.80 6.75
CA SER A 248 21.62 -4.78 5.94
C SER A 248 22.18 -4.75 4.52
N ASP A 249 21.42 -4.22 3.57
CA ASP A 249 21.91 -4.01 2.18
C ASP A 249 23.16 -3.13 2.16
N ARG A 250 23.20 -2.09 3.00
CA ARG A 250 24.37 -1.20 3.15
C ARG A 250 25.61 -1.97 3.59
N THR A 251 25.47 -2.94 4.50
CA THR A 251 26.60 -3.76 4.98
C THR A 251 27.09 -4.70 3.88
N LEU A 252 26.19 -5.32 3.10
CA LEU A 252 26.59 -6.18 1.98
C LEU A 252 27.30 -5.42 0.86
N ILE A 253 26.85 -4.18 0.58
CA ILE A 253 27.51 -3.28 -0.37
C ILE A 253 28.93 -2.96 0.13
N ALA A 254 29.07 -2.58 1.40
CA ALA A 254 30.38 -2.31 1.98
C ALA A 254 31.31 -3.54 2.02
N MET A 255 30.77 -4.76 2.15
CA MET A 255 31.54 -6.00 2.02
C MET A 255 32.01 -6.24 0.59
N ALA A 256 31.16 -5.99 -0.40
CA ALA A 256 31.51 -6.12 -1.81
C ALA A 256 32.60 -5.10 -2.22
N GLU A 257 32.44 -3.84 -1.82
CA GLU A 257 33.40 -2.76 -2.11
C GLU A 257 34.75 -2.97 -1.42
N ARG A 258 34.76 -3.44 -0.15
CA ARG A 258 36.01 -3.58 0.62
C ARG A 258 36.69 -4.93 0.45
N CYS A 259 35.98 -5.96 -0.04
CA CYS A 259 36.52 -7.30 -0.26
C CYS A 259 37.39 -7.83 0.90
N PRO A 260 36.88 -7.86 2.16
CA PRO A 260 37.66 -8.27 3.32
C PRO A 260 38.19 -9.69 3.15
N ARG A 261 39.47 -9.91 3.51
CA ARG A 261 40.18 -11.18 3.33
C ARG A 261 40.43 -11.95 4.63
N ASP A 262 40.15 -11.32 5.75
CA ASP A 262 40.30 -11.91 7.09
C ASP A 262 39.24 -11.34 8.05
N LEU A 263 39.13 -11.95 9.23
CA LEU A 263 38.16 -11.56 10.25
C LEU A 263 38.40 -10.13 10.78
N ALA A 264 39.63 -9.64 10.76
CA ALA A 264 39.95 -8.29 11.23
C ALA A 264 39.39 -7.25 10.26
N ALA A 265 39.65 -7.40 8.95
CA ALA A 265 39.10 -6.57 7.90
C ALA A 265 37.56 -6.68 7.82
N PHE A 266 37.00 -7.85 8.09
CA PHE A 266 35.56 -8.05 8.15
C PHE A 266 34.91 -7.30 9.32
N ALA A 267 35.57 -7.24 10.48
CA ALA A 267 35.10 -6.52 11.66
C ALA A 267 35.02 -5.00 11.43
N GLU A 268 35.86 -4.45 10.56
CA GLU A 268 35.83 -3.02 10.22
C GLU A 268 34.67 -2.62 9.31
N VAL A 269 33.90 -3.57 8.78
CA VAL A 269 32.76 -3.28 7.91
C VAL A 269 31.60 -2.72 8.71
N ASN A 270 31.14 -1.52 8.34
CA ASN A 270 30.02 -0.84 8.98
C ASN A 270 28.75 -1.72 9.04
N GLY A 271 28.37 -2.14 10.26
CA GLY A 271 27.22 -3.01 10.53
C GLY A 271 27.58 -4.45 10.90
N VAL A 272 28.88 -4.77 11.00
CA VAL A 272 29.41 -6.02 11.57
C VAL A 272 29.80 -5.75 13.04
N GLY A 273 28.97 -6.19 13.98
CA GLY A 273 29.31 -6.20 15.42
C GLY A 273 29.90 -7.55 15.84
N GLU A 274 30.48 -7.63 17.05
CA GLU A 274 31.16 -8.84 17.57
C GLU A 274 30.32 -10.12 17.45
N ALA A 275 29.02 -10.05 17.78
CA ALA A 275 28.11 -11.19 17.66
C ALA A 275 27.98 -11.67 16.21
N LYS A 276 27.84 -10.74 15.25
CA LYS A 276 27.71 -11.06 13.82
C LYS A 276 29.02 -11.50 13.20
N LEU A 277 30.15 -10.97 13.68
CA LEU A 277 31.48 -11.40 13.27
C LEU A 277 31.71 -12.86 13.65
N LYS A 278 31.44 -13.22 14.90
CA LYS A 278 31.58 -14.59 15.39
C LYS A 278 30.64 -15.57 14.68
N GLU A 279 29.44 -15.11 14.33
CA GLU A 279 28.37 -15.96 13.82
C GLU A 279 28.37 -16.11 12.29
N PHE A 280 28.76 -15.07 11.56
CA PHE A 280 28.67 -15.03 10.09
C PHE A 280 30.01 -14.74 9.40
N GLY A 281 31.06 -14.36 10.14
CA GLY A 281 32.34 -13.93 9.57
C GLY A 281 32.95 -14.96 8.62
N GLU A 282 33.16 -16.19 9.10
CA GLU A 282 33.74 -17.29 8.29
C GLU A 282 32.93 -17.56 7.02
N VAL A 283 31.60 -17.66 7.16
CA VAL A 283 30.70 -18.01 6.04
C VAL A 283 30.70 -16.94 4.94
N PHE A 284 30.74 -15.66 5.32
CA PHE A 284 30.81 -14.56 4.37
C PHE A 284 32.20 -14.39 3.76
N LEU A 285 33.27 -14.59 4.55
CA LEU A 285 34.65 -14.56 4.04
C LEU A 285 34.90 -15.68 3.02
N SER A 286 34.39 -16.90 3.28
CA SER A 286 34.49 -18.00 2.31
C SER A 286 33.79 -17.66 0.98
N ALA A 287 32.58 -17.09 1.03
CA ALA A 287 31.87 -16.70 -0.19
C ALA A 287 32.57 -15.58 -0.97
N ILE A 288 33.24 -14.65 -0.28
CA ILE A 288 34.05 -13.60 -0.91
C ILE A 288 35.29 -14.22 -1.58
N ALA A 289 35.98 -15.13 -0.90
CA ALA A 289 37.17 -15.80 -1.42
C ALA A 289 36.87 -16.73 -2.62
N GLU A 290 35.76 -17.47 -2.58
CA GLU A 290 35.27 -18.31 -3.68
C GLU A 290 34.95 -17.47 -4.92
N HIS A 291 34.28 -16.32 -4.72
CA HIS A 291 33.94 -15.42 -5.81
C HIS A 291 35.19 -14.79 -6.46
N GLN A 292 36.20 -14.42 -5.67
CA GLN A 292 37.47 -13.88 -6.18
C GLN A 292 38.30 -14.93 -6.94
N SER A 293 38.26 -16.18 -6.49
CA SER A 293 38.97 -17.29 -7.15
C SER A 293 38.30 -17.72 -8.47
N GLY A 294 36.98 -17.56 -8.58
CA GLY A 294 36.19 -17.90 -9.78
C GLY A 294 36.23 -16.87 -10.92
N GLY A 295 36.81 -15.69 -10.70
CA GLY A 295 36.95 -14.62 -11.71
C GLY A 295 38.30 -14.55 -12.42
N SER A 296 39.22 -15.50 -12.17
CA SER A 296 40.56 -15.57 -12.79
C SER A 296 40.73 -16.73 -13.77
N GLY A 297 39.65 -17.21 -14.40
CA GLY A 297 39.65 -18.30 -15.38
C GLY A 297 38.95 -17.91 -16.68
#